data_AF-A0A963I0X1-F1
#
_entry.id   AF-A0A963I0X1-F1
#
_cell.length_a   1.000
_cell.length_b   1.000
_cell.length_c   1.000
_cell.angle_alpha   90.00
_cell.angle_beta   90.00
_cell.angle_gamma   90.00
#
_symmetry.space_group_name_H-M   'P 1'
#
loop_
_entity.id
_entity.type
_entity.pdbx_description
1 polymer ?
#
loop_
_entity_poly.entity_id
_entity_poly.type
_entity_poly.pdbx_seq_one_letter_code
_entity_poly.pdbx_strand_id
1 'polypeptide(L)'
;MLSRRLLNAIVLTCATALPLSVPAQQMVLRDAIYLYNVDFYDGPGTLAMWGEGCDVMQVVFDLDSGYVEFEKWEYNVADESSVVTAKYPDRIQATAKMFSYMLYTPDRFIRRIDFTGNDATRENHEVVGRGTLFGYCLSDDPDAKIFVADYARCTNTYSSKYASLSGAMTGVDCTPAITDDNGSGGNGADDTQPDDNGSGGNGADDTQPDDNPR
;
A
#
# COMPACT_ATOMS: atom_id res chain seq x y z
N MET A 1 24.87 -85.60 20.57
CA MET A 1 25.38 -84.53 21.45
C MET A 1 26.41 -83.72 20.68
N LEU A 2 26.01 -82.60 20.08
CA LEU A 2 26.90 -81.73 19.30
C LEU A 2 26.54 -80.25 19.57
N SER A 3 27.56 -79.51 20.02
CA SER A 3 27.82 -78.08 19.79
C SER A 3 26.70 -77.06 20.09
N ARG A 4 26.81 -76.37 21.24
CA ARG A 4 26.24 -75.02 21.44
C ARG A 4 27.38 -74.01 21.35
N ARG A 5 27.40 -73.23 20.26
CA ARG A 5 28.27 -72.07 20.06
C ARG A 5 27.79 -70.92 20.95
N LEU A 6 28.71 -70.31 21.70
CA LEU A 6 28.52 -69.00 22.31
C LEU A 6 28.41 -67.94 21.20
N LEU A 7 27.33 -67.16 21.20
CA LEU A 7 27.27 -65.88 20.49
C LEU A 7 27.56 -64.78 21.51
N ASN A 8 28.68 -64.08 21.32
CA ASN A 8 28.94 -62.79 21.93
C ASN A 8 28.00 -61.75 21.32
N ALA A 9 27.11 -61.17 22.13
CA ALA A 9 26.35 -59.99 21.74
C ALA A 9 27.23 -58.75 21.91
N ILE A 10 27.62 -58.13 20.79
CA ILE A 10 28.19 -56.78 20.78
C ILE A 10 27.02 -55.81 20.93
N VAL A 11 26.92 -55.15 22.09
CA VAL A 11 26.01 -54.02 22.29
C VAL A 11 26.67 -52.79 21.67
N LEU A 12 26.20 -52.42 20.47
CA LEU A 12 26.56 -51.16 19.83
C LEU A 12 25.60 -50.08 20.31
N THR A 13 25.98 -49.33 21.35
CA THR A 13 25.26 -48.11 21.74
C THR A 13 25.52 -47.02 20.71
N CYS A 14 24.55 -46.81 19.83
CA CYS A 14 24.49 -45.65 18.96
C CYS A 14 24.11 -44.42 19.81
N ALA A 15 25.10 -43.67 20.28
CA ALA A 15 24.89 -42.36 20.85
C ALA A 15 24.58 -41.40 19.70
N THR A 16 23.29 -41.22 19.39
CA THR A 16 22.84 -40.14 18.52
C THR A 16 23.06 -38.83 19.26
N ALA A 17 24.12 -38.11 18.91
CA ALA A 17 24.26 -36.70 19.26
C ALA A 17 23.07 -35.97 18.62
N LEU A 18 22.09 -35.60 19.44
CA LEU A 18 21.03 -34.66 19.02
C LEU A 18 21.72 -33.35 18.63
N PRO A 19 21.35 -32.73 17.50
CA PRO A 19 21.86 -31.40 17.17
C PRO A 19 21.47 -30.44 18.30
N LEU A 20 22.45 -29.67 18.77
CA LEU A 20 22.25 -28.53 19.66
C LEU A 20 21.03 -27.75 19.17
N SER A 21 20.04 -27.56 20.04
CA SER A 21 18.88 -26.73 19.75
C SER A 21 19.38 -25.35 19.35
N VAL A 22 19.27 -25.02 18.07
CA VAL A 22 19.33 -23.62 17.65
C VAL A 22 18.25 -22.93 18.46
N PRO A 23 18.57 -21.91 19.28
CA PRO A 23 17.53 -21.19 19.99
C PRO A 23 16.54 -20.71 18.93
N ALA A 24 15.28 -21.08 19.08
CA ALA A 24 14.24 -20.57 18.20
C ALA A 24 14.33 -19.04 18.26
N GLN A 25 14.67 -18.40 17.13
CA GLN A 25 14.61 -16.96 17.00
C GLN A 25 13.17 -16.56 17.33
N GLN A 26 12.98 -15.93 18.48
CA GLN A 26 11.65 -15.55 18.95
C GLN A 26 11.23 -14.31 18.20
N MET A 27 10.29 -14.45 17.25
CA MET A 27 9.61 -13.29 16.66
C MET A 27 8.85 -12.55 17.75
N VAL A 28 9.05 -11.25 17.85
CA VAL A 28 8.36 -10.37 18.79
C VAL A 28 7.63 -9.28 18.03
N LEU A 29 6.59 -8.69 18.64
CA LEU A 29 5.97 -7.48 18.10
C LEU A 29 6.98 -6.34 18.15
N ARG A 30 7.45 -5.88 16.98
CA ARG A 30 8.45 -4.82 16.82
C ARG A 30 7.83 -3.45 16.68
N ASP A 31 6.70 -3.40 15.98
CA ASP A 31 6.00 -2.15 15.73
C ASP A 31 4.50 -2.39 15.49
N ALA A 32 3.69 -1.37 15.77
CA ALA A 32 2.27 -1.40 15.51
C ALA A 32 1.71 0.01 15.27
N ILE A 33 0.76 0.12 14.35
CA ILE A 33 0.08 1.36 14.01
C ILE A 33 -1.45 1.17 14.06
N TYR A 34 -2.14 2.18 14.57
CA TYR A 34 -3.60 2.20 14.76
C TYR A 34 -4.12 3.53 14.22
N LEU A 35 -4.89 3.49 13.14
CA LEU A 35 -5.43 4.67 12.48
C LEU A 35 -6.95 4.58 12.43
N TYR A 36 -7.62 5.63 12.89
CA TYR A 36 -9.08 5.75 12.88
C TYR A 36 -9.51 6.70 11.76
N ASN A 37 -10.73 6.51 11.25
CA ASN A 37 -11.32 7.34 10.20
C ASN A 37 -10.44 7.44 8.95
N VAL A 38 -9.81 6.32 8.56
CA VAL A 38 -9.02 6.22 7.34
C VAL A 38 -9.94 6.21 6.14
N ASP A 39 -9.66 7.07 5.17
CA ASP A 39 -10.31 7.07 3.87
C ASP A 39 -9.61 6.07 2.95
N PHE A 40 -10.38 5.20 2.31
CA PHE A 40 -9.93 4.29 1.27
C PHE A 40 -10.36 4.85 -0.09
N TYR A 41 -9.47 4.89 -1.06
CA TYR A 41 -9.72 5.56 -2.34
C TYR A 41 -9.85 4.57 -3.52
N ASP A 42 -10.61 4.96 -4.54
CA ASP A 42 -10.58 4.36 -5.87
C ASP A 42 -9.23 4.70 -6.53
N GLY A 43 -8.72 3.80 -7.37
CA GLY A 43 -7.42 3.93 -8.04
C GLY A 43 -6.28 3.14 -7.38
N PRO A 44 -5.22 2.84 -8.15
CA PRO A 44 -4.13 1.98 -7.70
C PRO A 44 -3.21 2.67 -6.69
N GLY A 45 -2.86 1.95 -5.61
CA GLY A 45 -1.77 2.35 -4.71
C GLY A 45 -1.94 3.70 -4.01
N THR A 46 -3.16 4.22 -3.89
CA THR A 46 -3.46 5.54 -3.30
C THR A 46 -3.29 5.56 -1.79
N LEU A 47 -3.56 4.43 -1.15
CA LEU A 47 -3.27 4.17 0.25
C LEU A 47 -2.55 2.84 0.35
N ALA A 48 -1.42 2.82 1.04
CA ALA A 48 -0.60 1.62 1.20
C ALA A 48 -0.15 1.45 2.64
N MET A 49 -0.21 0.23 3.17
CA MET A 49 0.46 -0.13 4.41
C MET A 49 1.78 -0.83 4.10
N TRP A 50 2.85 -0.36 4.73
CA TRP A 50 4.22 -0.81 4.51
C TRP A 50 4.79 -1.43 5.77
N GLY A 51 5.36 -2.62 5.65
CA GLY A 51 6.17 -3.29 6.66
C GLY A 51 7.59 -3.46 6.14
N GLU A 52 8.53 -2.65 6.67
CA GLU A 52 9.95 -2.75 6.36
C GLU A 52 10.66 -3.55 7.46
N GLY A 53 11.43 -4.56 7.07
CA GLY A 53 12.11 -5.46 8.02
C GLY A 53 11.16 -6.39 8.78
N CYS A 54 9.86 -6.36 8.51
CA CYS A 54 8.89 -7.22 9.20
C CYS A 54 8.96 -8.65 8.66
N ASP A 55 9.27 -9.66 9.48
CA ASP A 55 9.16 -11.08 9.09
C ASP A 55 7.70 -11.47 8.83
N VAL A 56 6.80 -10.97 9.67
CA VAL A 56 5.35 -11.11 9.52
C VAL A 56 4.74 -9.71 9.57
N MET A 57 3.98 -9.36 8.53
CA MET A 57 3.12 -8.18 8.54
C MET A 57 1.67 -8.65 8.64
N GLN A 58 0.98 -8.27 9.71
CA GLN A 58 -0.45 -8.48 9.86
C GLN A 58 -1.18 -7.16 9.72
N VAL A 59 -2.25 -7.18 8.93
CA VAL A 59 -3.14 -6.04 8.74
C VAL A 59 -4.54 -6.44 9.17
N VAL A 60 -5.17 -5.59 9.95
CA VAL A 60 -6.57 -5.72 10.35
C VAL A 60 -7.27 -4.42 10.01
N PHE A 61 -8.41 -4.48 9.36
CA PHE A 61 -9.24 -3.29 9.15
C PHE A 61 -10.70 -3.59 9.39
N ASP A 62 -11.39 -2.56 9.87
CA ASP A 62 -12.83 -2.53 10.11
C ASP A 62 -13.40 -1.42 9.25
N LEU A 63 -14.32 -1.75 8.35
CA LEU A 63 -14.95 -0.80 7.44
C LEU A 63 -16.28 -0.33 8.03
N ASP A 64 -16.39 0.98 8.24
CA ASP A 64 -17.62 1.64 8.67
C ASP A 64 -18.59 1.85 7.50
N SER A 65 -18.05 2.07 6.29
CA SER A 65 -18.83 2.34 5.09
C SER A 65 -18.10 1.95 3.81
N GLY A 66 -18.87 1.74 2.74
CA GLY A 66 -18.35 1.48 1.40
C GLY A 66 -17.68 0.11 1.28
N TYR A 67 -16.56 0.09 0.55
CA TYR A 67 -15.78 -1.13 0.32
C TYR A 67 -14.29 -0.85 0.23
N VAL A 68 -13.50 -1.93 0.26
CA VAL A 68 -12.08 -1.90 -0.09
C VAL A 68 -11.73 -3.13 -0.93
N GLU A 69 -10.87 -2.94 -1.92
CA GLU A 69 -10.12 -4.02 -2.55
C GLU A 69 -8.65 -3.85 -2.18
N PHE A 70 -7.87 -4.91 -2.25
CA PHE A 70 -6.46 -4.80 -1.94
C PHE A 70 -5.58 -5.74 -2.75
N GLU A 71 -4.33 -5.33 -2.90
CA GLU A 71 -3.27 -6.09 -3.54
C GLU A 71 -2.09 -6.20 -2.58
N LYS A 72 -1.54 -7.42 -2.46
CA LYS A 72 -0.31 -7.63 -1.72
C LYS A 72 0.91 -7.47 -2.63
N TRP A 73 1.98 -6.95 -2.05
CA TRP A 73 3.28 -6.73 -2.68
C TRP A 73 4.39 -7.22 -1.74
N GLU A 74 5.31 -8.06 -2.23
CA GLU A 74 6.43 -8.59 -1.44
C GLU A 74 7.73 -8.56 -2.26
N TYR A 75 8.83 -7.99 -1.72
CA TYR A 75 10.10 -7.81 -2.45
C TYR A 75 11.34 -8.02 -1.55
N ASN A 76 12.47 -8.42 -2.17
CA ASN A 76 13.71 -8.75 -1.46
C ASN A 76 14.66 -7.56 -1.23
N VAL A 77 14.54 -6.47 -1.99
CA VAL A 77 15.52 -5.36 -1.97
C VAL A 77 14.90 -4.04 -2.46
N ALA A 78 15.58 -2.93 -2.14
CA ALA A 78 15.19 -1.54 -2.41
C ALA A 78 15.07 -1.15 -3.91
N ASP A 79 15.34 -2.06 -4.84
CA ASP A 79 15.34 -1.81 -6.29
C ASP A 79 14.09 -2.36 -7.01
N GLU A 80 13.09 -2.84 -6.26
CA GLU A 80 11.80 -3.37 -6.78
C GLU A 80 11.94 -4.50 -7.82
N SER A 81 13.14 -5.06 -7.99
CA SER A 81 13.45 -5.99 -9.09
C SER A 81 12.87 -7.40 -8.92
N SER A 82 12.33 -7.70 -7.73
CA SER A 82 11.85 -9.04 -7.33
C SER A 82 10.50 -9.00 -6.62
N VAL A 83 9.59 -8.17 -7.15
CA VAL A 83 8.24 -8.02 -6.63
C VAL A 83 7.38 -9.24 -6.96
N VAL A 84 6.75 -9.80 -5.93
CA VAL A 84 5.60 -10.69 -6.07
C VAL A 84 4.35 -9.89 -5.74
N THR A 85 3.45 -9.76 -6.72
CA THR A 85 2.13 -9.17 -6.47
C THR A 85 1.04 -10.24 -6.51
N ALA A 86 0.01 -10.05 -5.67
CA ALA A 86 -1.22 -10.82 -5.80
C ALA A 86 -2.41 -10.00 -5.36
N LYS A 87 -3.41 -9.89 -6.23
CA LYS A 87 -4.67 -9.26 -5.90
C LYS A 87 -5.53 -10.17 -5.04
N TYR A 88 -6.12 -9.63 -3.97
CA TYR A 88 -7.15 -10.36 -3.25
C TYR A 88 -8.43 -10.39 -4.11
N PRO A 89 -9.01 -11.58 -4.34
CA PRO A 89 -10.04 -11.75 -5.36
C PRO A 89 -11.37 -11.10 -5.00
N ASP A 90 -11.64 -10.94 -3.69
CA ASP A 90 -12.93 -10.49 -3.21
C ASP A 90 -12.89 -9.04 -2.73
N ARG A 91 -13.91 -8.29 -3.11
CA ARG A 91 -14.16 -6.97 -2.55
C ARG A 91 -14.70 -7.11 -1.13
N ILE A 92 -14.10 -6.43 -0.18
CA ILE A 92 -14.54 -6.44 1.22
C ILE A 92 -15.48 -5.27 1.44
N GLN A 93 -16.71 -5.58 1.83
CA GLN A 93 -17.78 -4.61 2.06
C GLN A 93 -17.85 -4.23 3.54
N ALA A 94 -18.33 -3.03 3.86
CA ALA A 94 -18.55 -2.60 5.25
C ALA A 94 -19.48 -3.53 6.08
N THR A 95 -20.28 -4.36 5.41
CA THR A 95 -21.09 -5.39 6.09
C THR A 95 -20.26 -6.51 6.71
N ALA A 96 -18.99 -6.67 6.31
CA ALA A 96 -18.09 -7.69 6.84
C ALA A 96 -17.59 -7.38 8.27
N LYS A 97 -17.73 -6.14 8.75
CA LYS A 97 -17.37 -5.63 10.10
C LYS A 97 -15.91 -5.78 10.55
N MET A 98 -15.13 -6.75 10.07
CA MET A 98 -13.70 -6.81 10.34
C MET A 98 -13.04 -7.80 9.39
N PHE A 99 -11.88 -7.43 8.86
CA PHE A 99 -11.05 -8.29 8.04
C PHE A 99 -9.62 -8.30 8.56
N SER A 100 -8.97 -9.47 8.50
CA SER A 100 -7.57 -9.63 8.89
C SER A 100 -6.83 -10.42 7.82
N TYR A 101 -5.62 -9.97 7.49
CA TYR A 101 -4.74 -10.62 6.53
C TYR A 101 -3.30 -10.59 7.02
N MET A 102 -2.54 -11.63 6.69
CA MET A 102 -1.17 -11.79 7.15
C MET A 102 -0.26 -12.15 5.98
N LEU A 103 0.83 -11.41 5.86
CA LEU A 103 1.88 -11.64 4.88
C LEU A 103 3.10 -12.27 5.57
N TYR A 104 3.42 -13.47 5.14
CA TYR A 104 4.60 -14.20 5.55
C TYR A 104 5.15 -14.95 4.34
N THR A 105 6.23 -14.41 3.78
CA THR A 105 7.02 -15.09 2.77
C THR A 105 8.48 -15.03 3.21
N PRO A 106 9.17 -16.18 3.34
CA PRO A 106 10.59 -16.20 3.70
C PRO A 106 11.43 -15.34 2.76
N ASP A 107 12.51 -14.78 3.30
CA ASP A 107 13.53 -14.01 2.58
C ASP A 107 13.05 -12.68 1.96
N ARG A 108 11.79 -12.26 2.19
CA ARG A 108 11.26 -10.95 1.80
C ARG A 108 11.58 -9.91 2.87
N PHE A 109 12.09 -8.76 2.47
CA PHE A 109 12.47 -7.68 3.40
C PHE A 109 11.37 -6.62 3.53
N ILE A 110 10.60 -6.39 2.47
CA ILE A 110 9.52 -5.41 2.48
C ILE A 110 8.21 -6.09 2.06
N ARG A 111 7.18 -5.79 2.84
CA ARG A 111 5.80 -6.24 2.64
C ARG A 111 4.93 -5.00 2.52
N ARG A 112 4.04 -5.00 1.54
CA ARG A 112 3.15 -3.89 1.28
C ARG A 112 1.75 -4.42 0.96
N ILE A 113 0.74 -3.77 1.52
CA ILE A 113 -0.65 -3.96 1.10
C ILE A 113 -1.12 -2.63 0.53
N ASP A 114 -1.45 -2.65 -0.75
CA ASP A 114 -2.13 -1.55 -1.40
C ASP A 114 -3.62 -1.72 -1.25
N PHE A 115 -4.26 -0.71 -0.69
CA PHE A 115 -5.71 -0.59 -0.72
C PHE A 115 -6.06 0.13 -2.02
N THR A 116 -6.75 -0.58 -2.91
CA THR A 116 -6.97 -0.14 -4.29
C THR A 116 -8.44 -0.16 -4.68
N GLY A 117 -8.73 0.56 -5.76
CA GLY A 117 -9.81 0.21 -6.69
C GLY A 117 -9.21 -0.33 -8.00
N ASN A 118 -9.89 -1.30 -8.61
CA ASN A 118 -9.43 -2.18 -9.72
C ASN A 118 -9.01 -1.51 -11.05
N ASP A 119 -8.81 -0.20 -11.13
CA ASP A 119 -8.63 0.47 -12.42
C ASP A 119 -7.44 1.42 -12.41
N ALA A 120 -6.32 0.95 -12.96
CA ALA A 120 -5.12 1.75 -13.18
C ALA A 120 -5.33 2.90 -14.19
N THR A 121 -6.50 3.00 -14.82
CA THR A 121 -6.86 4.10 -15.72
C THR A 121 -7.63 5.24 -15.05
N ARG A 122 -8.04 5.07 -13.79
CA ARG A 122 -8.69 6.13 -13.02
C ARG A 122 -7.65 6.89 -12.20
N GLU A 123 -7.36 8.10 -12.65
CA GLU A 123 -6.59 9.10 -11.88
C GLU A 123 -7.40 9.72 -10.72
N ASN A 124 -8.68 9.35 -10.58
CA ASN A 124 -9.55 9.93 -9.57
C ASN A 124 -9.40 9.21 -8.22
N HIS A 125 -8.77 9.89 -7.26
CA HIS A 125 -8.68 9.51 -5.85
C HIS A 125 -10.02 9.72 -5.10
N GLU A 126 -11.11 9.12 -5.59
CA GLU A 126 -12.42 9.20 -4.93
C GLU A 126 -12.48 8.30 -3.71
N VAL A 127 -13.03 8.78 -2.59
CA VAL A 127 -13.20 7.95 -1.38
C VAL A 127 -14.30 6.91 -1.61
N VAL A 128 -13.94 5.63 -1.60
CA VAL A 128 -14.85 4.48 -1.79
C VAL A 128 -15.22 3.77 -0.50
N GLY A 129 -14.47 4.03 0.58
CA GLY A 129 -14.73 3.45 1.88
C GLY A 129 -14.10 4.27 2.99
N ARG A 130 -14.59 4.05 4.22
CA ARG A 130 -14.01 4.62 5.42
C ARG A 130 -13.98 3.58 6.52
N GLY A 131 -12.93 3.59 7.33
CA GLY A 131 -12.81 2.63 8.42
C GLY A 131 -11.67 2.89 9.38
N THR A 132 -11.36 1.86 10.15
CA THR A 132 -10.21 1.80 11.06
C THR A 132 -9.21 0.78 10.52
N LEU A 133 -7.93 1.12 10.62
CA LEU A 133 -6.81 0.34 10.10
C LEU A 133 -5.79 0.07 11.20
N PHE A 134 -5.40 -1.19 11.33
CA PHE A 134 -4.42 -1.68 12.28
C PHE A 134 -3.32 -2.44 11.53
N GLY A 135 -2.08 -2.13 11.85
CA GLY A 135 -0.92 -2.84 11.33
C GLY A 135 -0.05 -3.36 12.47
N TYR A 136 0.44 -4.59 12.33
CA TYR A 136 1.38 -5.22 13.24
C TYR A 136 2.59 -5.74 12.47
N CYS A 137 3.79 -5.41 12.97
CA CYS A 137 5.06 -5.90 12.47
C CYS A 137 5.68 -6.84 13.51
N LEU A 138 5.73 -8.14 13.21
CA LEU A 138 6.46 -9.09 14.02
C LEU A 138 7.79 -9.40 13.33
N SER A 139 8.88 -9.26 14.07
CA SER A 139 10.21 -9.58 13.57
C SER A 139 11.22 -9.75 14.69
N ASP A 140 12.35 -10.37 14.40
CA ASP A 140 13.54 -10.30 15.24
C ASP A 140 14.44 -9.08 14.95
N ASP A 141 14.21 -8.35 13.87
CA ASP A 141 14.91 -7.10 13.53
C ASP A 141 14.41 -5.94 14.44
N PRO A 142 15.29 -5.33 15.25
CA PRO A 142 14.91 -4.23 16.14
C PRO A 142 14.47 -2.94 15.40
N ASP A 143 14.91 -2.79 14.15
CA ASP A 143 14.64 -1.62 13.31
C ASP A 143 13.42 -1.81 12.39
N ALA A 144 12.81 -3.01 12.41
CA ALA A 144 11.58 -3.30 11.70
C ALA A 144 10.46 -2.34 12.11
N LYS A 145 9.71 -1.86 11.12
CA LYS A 145 8.72 -0.80 11.30
C LYS A 145 7.52 -0.99 10.38
N ILE A 146 6.40 -0.41 10.81
CA ILE A 146 5.17 -0.35 10.03
C ILE A 146 4.69 1.10 9.89
N PHE A 147 4.22 1.45 8.69
CA PHE A 147 3.69 2.77 8.42
C PHE A 147 2.64 2.72 7.32
N VAL A 148 1.89 3.82 7.19
CA VAL A 148 0.88 4.01 6.15
C VAL A 148 1.30 5.17 5.27
N ALA A 149 1.37 4.90 3.98
CA ALA A 149 1.60 5.86 2.93
C ALA A 149 0.25 6.24 2.31
N ASP A 150 -0.18 7.48 2.48
CA ASP A 150 -1.34 8.06 1.79
C ASP A 150 -0.81 8.89 0.63
N TYR A 151 -0.77 8.29 -0.56
CA TYR A 151 -0.28 8.91 -1.79
C TYR A 151 -1.26 9.97 -2.31
N ALA A 152 -2.56 9.80 -2.07
CA ALA A 152 -3.57 10.81 -2.40
C ALA A 152 -3.35 12.12 -1.61
N ARG A 153 -2.84 12.02 -0.38
CA ARG A 153 -2.47 13.17 0.47
C ARG A 153 -0.98 13.48 0.49
N CYS A 154 -0.17 12.66 -0.15
CA CYS A 154 1.29 12.74 -0.15
C CYS A 154 1.89 12.74 1.27
N THR A 155 1.38 11.90 2.17
CA THR A 155 1.84 11.83 3.58
C THR A 155 2.18 10.43 4.02
N ASN A 156 3.26 10.30 4.81
CA ASN A 156 3.54 9.09 5.58
C ASN A 156 3.10 9.28 7.02
N THR A 157 2.40 8.27 7.55
CA THR A 157 2.03 8.17 8.96
C THR A 157 2.72 6.95 9.57
N TYR A 158 3.57 7.20 10.55
CA TYR A 158 4.30 6.15 11.27
C TYR A 158 3.65 5.84 12.63
N SER A 159 4.02 4.70 13.22
CA SER A 159 3.70 4.41 14.61
C SER A 159 4.30 5.44 15.58
N SER A 160 3.85 5.39 16.84
CA SER A 160 4.37 6.27 17.90
C SER A 160 5.89 6.14 18.10
N LYS A 161 6.47 4.96 17.87
CA LYS A 161 7.93 4.72 17.96
C LYS A 161 8.71 5.54 16.93
N TYR A 162 8.11 5.79 15.77
CA TYR A 162 8.73 6.47 14.63
C TYR A 162 8.01 7.78 14.26
N ALA A 163 7.24 8.37 15.19
CA ALA A 163 6.37 9.51 14.92
C ALA A 163 7.10 10.72 14.31
N SER A 164 8.39 10.91 14.64
CA SER A 164 9.24 11.97 14.07
C SER A 164 9.50 11.85 12.57
N LEU A 165 9.24 10.69 11.97
CA LEU A 165 9.33 10.46 10.53
C LEU A 165 8.03 10.78 9.79
N SER A 166 6.94 11.03 10.52
CA SER A 166 5.64 11.35 9.91
C SER A 166 5.65 12.74 9.30
N GLY A 167 5.01 12.89 8.15
CA GLY A 167 4.97 14.16 7.42
C GLY A 167 4.79 13.98 5.93
N ALA A 168 5.06 15.05 5.20
CA ALA A 168 5.03 15.05 3.74
C ALA A 168 6.03 14.02 3.18
N MET A 169 5.59 13.24 2.20
CA MET A 169 6.48 12.38 1.44
C MET A 169 7.46 13.22 0.63
N THR A 170 8.73 12.82 0.60
CA THR A 170 9.76 13.43 -0.25
C THR A 170 10.14 12.44 -1.36
N GLY A 171 9.69 12.66 -2.60
CA GLY A 171 9.93 11.72 -3.71
C GLY A 171 9.03 11.95 -4.94
N VAL A 172 9.27 11.17 -6.00
CA VAL A 172 8.81 11.40 -7.39
C VAL A 172 7.30 11.12 -7.63
N ASP A 173 6.60 10.42 -6.75
CA ASP A 173 5.17 10.06 -6.93
C ASP A 173 4.20 10.91 -6.08
N CYS A 174 4.64 12.09 -5.67
CA CYS A 174 3.80 13.05 -4.94
C CYS A 174 3.66 14.36 -5.71
N THR A 175 3.54 14.28 -7.03
CA THR A 175 2.87 15.36 -7.77
C THR A 175 1.39 15.27 -7.45
N PRO A 176 0.82 16.18 -6.65
CA PRO A 176 -0.63 16.30 -6.62
C PRO A 176 -1.10 16.42 -8.06
N ALA A 177 -2.14 15.69 -8.45
CA ALA A 177 -2.90 16.04 -9.63
C ALA A 177 -3.19 17.53 -9.48
N ILE A 178 -2.47 18.36 -10.23
CA ILE A 178 -2.71 19.79 -10.25
C ILE A 178 -4.13 19.85 -10.78
N THR A 179 -5.09 20.11 -9.90
CA THR A 179 -6.34 20.70 -10.33
C THR A 179 -5.90 21.91 -11.11
N ASP A 180 -5.99 21.84 -12.43
CA ASP A 180 -5.98 23.00 -13.30
C ASP A 180 -7.25 23.80 -12.96
N ASP A 181 -7.22 24.37 -11.76
CA ASP A 181 -7.86 25.62 -11.42
C ASP A 181 -7.14 26.68 -12.26
N ASN A 182 -7.47 26.72 -13.54
CA ASN A 182 -7.47 27.96 -14.29
C ASN A 182 -8.85 28.62 -14.10
N GLY A 183 -9.23 28.77 -12.83
CA GLY A 183 -10.11 29.80 -12.35
C GLY A 183 -9.41 31.15 -12.46
N SER A 184 -10.18 32.10 -12.96
CA SER A 184 -9.76 33.42 -13.36
C SER A 184 -9.29 34.27 -12.17
N GLY A 185 -8.22 35.05 -12.38
CA GLY A 185 -8.14 36.42 -11.86
C GLY A 185 -6.84 36.84 -11.19
N GLY A 186 -6.11 37.78 -11.82
CA GLY A 186 -5.44 38.85 -11.07
C GLY A 186 -4.02 39.26 -11.45
N ASN A 187 -3.88 39.99 -12.56
CA ASN A 187 -3.01 41.17 -12.80
C ASN A 187 -1.56 41.27 -12.25
N GLY A 188 -0.61 41.52 -13.16
CA GLY A 188 0.46 42.51 -12.92
C GLY A 188 1.81 42.33 -13.64
N ALA A 189 2.03 43.16 -14.67
CA ALA A 189 3.28 43.52 -15.38
C ALA A 189 3.79 42.53 -16.45
N ASP A 190 3.54 42.80 -17.73
CA ASP A 190 4.22 43.75 -18.65
C ASP A 190 5.34 43.04 -19.42
N ASP A 191 4.98 42.44 -20.55
CA ASP A 191 5.93 42.15 -21.62
C ASP A 191 5.29 42.55 -22.97
N THR A 192 6.09 43.29 -23.71
CA THR A 192 5.74 44.26 -24.74
C THR A 192 5.66 43.63 -26.13
N GLN A 193 4.52 43.05 -26.53
CA GLN A 193 4.25 42.80 -27.94
C GLN A 193 2.80 43.15 -28.35
N PRO A 194 2.63 43.96 -29.41
CA PRO A 194 1.33 44.17 -30.05
C PRO A 194 1.07 43.11 -31.12
N ASP A 195 -0.23 42.88 -31.40
CA ASP A 195 -0.82 42.05 -32.48
C ASP A 195 -0.91 40.54 -32.21
N ASP A 196 -1.88 39.78 -32.72
CA ASP A 196 -3.26 39.97 -33.17
C ASP A 196 -3.92 38.56 -33.17
N ASN A 197 -5.26 38.50 -33.33
CA ASN A 197 -6.11 37.29 -33.31
C ASN A 197 -6.29 36.62 -31.93
N GLY A 198 -7.34 36.89 -31.14
CA GLY A 198 -8.71 37.19 -31.52
C GLY A 198 -9.54 35.91 -31.58
N SER A 199 -10.17 35.54 -30.46
CA SER A 199 -11.40 34.74 -30.39
C SER A 199 -12.00 34.89 -28.99
N GLY A 200 -12.54 36.08 -28.72
CA GLY A 200 -13.45 36.32 -27.61
C GLY A 200 -14.77 35.59 -27.85
N GLY A 201 -15.33 35.03 -26.80
CA GLY A 201 -16.59 34.30 -26.85
C GLY A 201 -17.83 35.17 -27.04
N ASN A 202 -18.92 34.42 -27.27
CA ASN A 202 -20.32 34.68 -26.94
C ASN A 202 -21.08 35.78 -27.71
N GLY A 203 -22.19 35.39 -28.32
CA GLY A 203 -23.21 36.33 -28.80
C GLY A 203 -24.36 35.61 -29.50
N ALA A 204 -25.56 35.78 -28.98
CA ALA A 204 -26.78 35.07 -29.34
C ALA A 204 -27.35 35.36 -30.74
N ASP A 205 -28.18 34.40 -31.17
CA ASP A 205 -29.47 34.49 -31.88
C ASP A 205 -29.97 35.90 -32.28
N ASP A 206 -30.36 36.07 -33.55
CA ASP A 206 -31.74 36.41 -33.95
C ASP A 206 -31.85 36.95 -35.40
N THR A 207 -32.92 36.49 -36.08
CA THR A 207 -33.63 37.05 -37.25
C THR A 207 -33.27 36.61 -38.70
N GLN A 208 -34.16 35.73 -39.22
CA GLN A 208 -34.65 35.53 -40.61
C GLN A 208 -34.75 36.82 -41.50
N PRO A 209 -35.08 36.75 -42.83
CA PRO A 209 -35.59 35.61 -43.62
C PRO A 209 -35.00 35.42 -45.04
N ASP A 210 -35.45 34.32 -45.64
CA ASP A 210 -35.40 33.96 -47.06
C ASP A 210 -35.81 35.11 -48.01
N ASP A 211 -35.10 35.25 -49.14
CA ASP A 211 -35.64 35.71 -50.42
C ASP A 211 -34.69 35.32 -51.59
N ASN A 212 -35.14 34.36 -52.41
CA ASN A 212 -34.74 34.16 -53.81
C ASN A 212 -35.68 35.05 -54.67
N PRO A 213 -35.43 35.49 -55.94
CA PRO A 213 -34.46 35.01 -56.93
C PRO A 213 -33.79 36.07 -57.86
N ARG A 214 -32.79 35.62 -58.65
CA ARG A 214 -32.64 35.93 -60.08
C ARG A 214 -31.73 34.95 -60.79
#